data_AF-A0A378F792-F1
#
_entry.id   AF-A0A378F792-F1
#
_cell.length_a   1.000
_cell.length_b   1.000
_cell.length_c   1.000
_cell.angle_alpha   90.00
_cell.angle_beta   90.00
_cell.angle_gamma   90.00
#
_symmetry.space_group_name_H-M   'P 1'
#
loop_
_entity.id
_entity.type
_entity.pdbx_description
1 polymer ?
#
loop_
_entity_poly.entity_id
_entity_poly.type
_entity_poly.pdbx_seq_one_letter_code
_entity_poly.pdbx_strand_id
1 'polypeptide(L)'
;MNFRALLAIALLTMSSLAFSETRLPHIVILATGGTIAGSAASNTQTTGYKAGALGVQTLINAVPEMSKIAHVEGEQVANIGSENMTSDIILQLSKRVNALLARDDVDGVVITHGTDTLDETPYFLNLTVKSNKPVVFTAAMRPATAISADGPMNLLEAVTVAADPDARGRGVMVVLNDRIGAARFVTKN
;
A
#
# COMPACT_ATOMS: atom_id res chain seq x y z
N MET A 1 -53.08 -15.67 25.19
CA MET A 1 -51.72 -15.52 24.62
C MET A 1 -50.82 -15.03 25.75
N ASN A 2 -49.96 -15.90 26.30
CA ASN A 2 -49.30 -15.66 27.59
C ASN A 2 -48.21 -14.58 27.49
N PHE A 3 -48.23 -13.62 28.42
CA PHE A 3 -47.32 -12.48 28.53
C PHE A 3 -45.83 -12.88 28.51
N ARG A 4 -45.52 -14.09 28.98
CA ARG A 4 -44.18 -14.70 28.94
C ARG A 4 -43.66 -14.98 27.53
N ALA A 5 -44.55 -15.25 26.56
CA ALA A 5 -44.17 -15.49 25.18
C ALA A 5 -43.82 -14.19 24.43
N LEU A 6 -44.48 -13.07 24.77
CA LEU A 6 -44.14 -11.76 24.18
C LEU A 6 -42.78 -11.23 24.69
N LEU A 7 -42.44 -11.48 25.95
CA LEU A 7 -41.16 -11.01 26.51
C LEU A 7 -39.96 -11.79 25.95
N ALA A 8 -40.12 -13.08 25.67
CA ALA A 8 -39.07 -13.91 25.06
C ALA A 8 -38.80 -13.52 23.59
N ILE A 9 -39.84 -13.15 22.84
CA ILE A 9 -39.70 -12.69 21.44
C ILE A 9 -39.04 -11.30 21.39
N ALA A 10 -39.37 -10.41 22.32
CA ALA A 10 -38.74 -9.08 22.40
C ALA A 10 -37.24 -9.14 22.79
N LEU A 11 -36.84 -10.10 23.62
CA LEU A 11 -35.42 -10.31 23.96
C LEU A 11 -34.61 -11.02 22.85
N LEU A 12 -35.26 -11.79 21.97
CA LEU A 12 -34.60 -12.45 20.84
C LEU A 12 -34.41 -11.52 19.62
N THR A 13 -35.06 -10.35 19.58
CA THR A 13 -34.95 -9.40 18.46
C THR A 13 -33.95 -8.25 18.69
N MET A 14 -33.30 -8.18 19.86
CA MET A 14 -32.39 -7.07 20.21
C MET A 14 -30.89 -7.42 20.11
N SER A 15 -30.52 -8.63 19.68
CA SER A 15 -29.14 -9.13 19.73
C SER A 15 -28.33 -9.04 18.43
N SER A 16 -28.80 -8.36 17.38
CA SER A 16 -28.08 -8.29 16.09
C SER A 16 -27.85 -6.88 15.54
N LEU A 17 -27.64 -5.91 16.42
CA LEU A 17 -26.96 -4.66 16.05
C LEU A 17 -25.72 -4.52 16.93
N ALA A 18 -24.79 -5.46 16.75
CA ALA A 18 -23.40 -5.16 17.07
C ALA A 18 -22.98 -4.03 16.13
N PHE A 19 -23.06 -2.79 16.60
CA PHE A 19 -22.30 -1.70 16.04
C PHE A 19 -20.83 -2.10 16.16
N SER A 20 -20.29 -2.74 15.12
CA SER A 20 -18.84 -2.77 14.96
C SER A 20 -18.44 -1.33 14.79
N GLU A 21 -17.75 -0.74 15.77
CA GLU A 21 -16.90 0.39 15.43
C GLU A 21 -16.03 -0.08 14.26
N THR A 22 -16.22 0.52 13.08
CA THR A 22 -15.38 0.23 11.94
C THR A 22 -14.01 0.79 12.26
N ARG A 23 -13.15 -0.04 12.83
CA ARG A 23 -11.74 0.30 13.01
C ARG A 23 -11.17 0.66 11.64
N LEU A 24 -10.31 1.67 11.58
CA LEU A 24 -9.60 1.95 10.35
C LEU A 24 -8.76 0.71 9.97
N PRO A 25 -8.69 0.34 8.69
CA PRO A 25 -7.82 -0.74 8.23
C PRO A 25 -6.37 -0.48 8.63
N HIS A 26 -5.64 -1.53 8.98
CA HIS A 26 -4.22 -1.46 9.29
C HIS A 26 -3.41 -1.77 8.04
N ILE A 27 -2.70 -0.76 7.52
CA ILE A 27 -1.92 -0.84 6.30
C ILE A 27 -0.44 -0.69 6.61
N VAL A 28 0.36 -1.64 6.13
CA VAL A 28 1.82 -1.61 6.27
C VAL A 28 2.43 -1.10 4.98
N ILE A 29 3.22 -0.03 5.06
CA ILE A 29 4.01 0.49 3.94
C ILE A 29 5.41 -0.11 4.01
N LEU A 30 5.74 -0.97 3.05
CA LEU A 30 7.08 -1.49 2.84
C LEU A 30 7.82 -0.61 1.83
N ALA A 31 8.84 0.11 2.28
CA ALA A 31 9.63 0.96 1.40
C ALA A 31 10.85 0.25 0.82
N THR A 32 11.02 0.31 -0.50
CA THR A 32 12.20 -0.21 -1.21
C THR A 32 13.05 0.88 -1.87
N GLY A 33 12.58 2.12 -1.87
CA GLY A 33 13.30 3.28 -2.40
C GLY A 33 12.60 3.89 -3.62
N GLY A 34 13.32 4.01 -4.73
CA GLY A 34 12.83 4.60 -5.97
C GLY A 34 12.77 6.12 -5.96
N THR A 35 12.29 6.67 -7.08
CA THR A 35 12.07 8.11 -7.29
C THR A 35 11.08 8.71 -6.29
N ILE A 36 10.08 7.95 -5.84
CA ILE A 36 9.12 8.40 -4.81
C ILE A 36 9.82 8.76 -3.49
N ALA A 37 10.94 8.10 -3.20
CA ALA A 37 11.85 8.41 -2.09
C ALA A 37 13.07 9.22 -2.56
N GLY A 38 13.04 9.79 -3.76
CA GLY A 38 14.17 10.47 -4.38
C GLY A 38 14.30 11.92 -3.94
N SER A 39 15.53 12.42 -3.95
CA SER A 39 15.84 13.81 -3.61
C SER A 39 16.81 14.44 -4.61
N ALA A 40 16.57 15.71 -4.93
CA ALA A 40 17.35 16.54 -5.84
C ALA A 40 17.80 17.81 -5.14
N ALA A 41 18.81 18.50 -5.68
CA ALA A 41 19.33 19.74 -5.11
C ALA A 41 18.43 20.96 -5.38
N SER A 42 17.63 20.92 -6.45
CA SER A 42 16.70 21.97 -6.85
C SER A 42 15.28 21.41 -7.02
N ASN A 43 14.27 22.20 -6.69
CA ASN A 43 12.86 21.84 -6.88
C ASN A 43 12.42 21.82 -8.36
N THR A 44 13.21 22.37 -9.28
CA THR A 44 12.97 22.26 -10.73
C THR A 44 13.65 21.05 -11.35
N GLN A 45 14.45 20.32 -10.58
CA GLN A 45 15.24 19.19 -11.08
C GLN A 45 14.41 17.90 -11.04
N THR A 46 13.86 17.52 -12.19
CA THR A 46 13.06 16.29 -12.35
C THR A 46 13.86 15.10 -12.89
N THR A 47 15.17 15.26 -13.12
CA THR A 47 16.09 14.20 -13.60
C THR A 47 17.44 14.30 -12.88
N GLY A 48 18.26 13.24 -12.88
CA GLY A 48 19.59 13.26 -12.25
C GLY A 48 19.55 13.43 -10.72
N TYR A 49 18.44 13.07 -10.10
CA TYR A 49 18.27 13.04 -8.64
C TYR A 49 18.80 11.73 -8.06
N LYS A 50 18.94 11.66 -6.73
CA LYS A 50 19.27 10.41 -6.03
C LYS A 50 17.98 9.69 -5.65
N ALA A 51 17.69 8.56 -6.30
CA ALA A 51 16.60 7.67 -5.90
C ALA A 51 16.90 7.01 -4.54
N GLY A 52 15.87 6.70 -3.75
CA GLY A 52 16.03 6.07 -2.43
C GLY A 52 16.87 6.91 -1.45
N ALA A 53 16.64 8.22 -1.42
CA ALA A 53 17.32 9.14 -0.52
C ALA A 53 16.56 9.38 0.80
N LEU A 54 15.23 9.22 0.79
CA LEU A 54 14.34 9.46 1.92
C LEU A 54 13.92 8.13 2.57
N GLY A 55 13.68 8.16 3.88
CA GLY A 55 13.16 6.99 4.60
C GLY A 55 11.63 6.92 4.57
N VAL A 56 11.08 5.75 4.85
CA VAL A 56 9.62 5.49 4.85
C VAL A 56 8.83 6.49 5.70
N GLN A 57 9.34 6.83 6.89
CA GLN A 57 8.64 7.76 7.79
C GLN A 57 8.56 9.17 7.20
N THR A 58 9.56 9.60 6.42
CA THR A 58 9.51 10.88 5.70
C THR A 58 8.39 10.89 4.67
N LEU A 59 8.17 9.78 3.96
CA LEU A 59 7.08 9.65 2.99
C LEU A 59 5.72 9.66 3.67
N ILE A 60 5.58 8.94 4.78
CA ILE A 60 4.34 8.89 5.58
C ILE A 60 3.99 10.27 6.12
N ASN A 61 4.97 10.97 6.71
CA ASN A 61 4.76 12.29 7.29
C ASN A 61 4.45 13.37 6.23
N ALA A 62 4.84 13.15 4.97
CA ALA A 62 4.51 14.05 3.87
C ALA A 62 3.04 13.94 3.42
N VAL A 63 2.32 12.89 3.83
CA VAL A 63 0.91 12.64 3.47
C VAL A 63 0.08 12.31 4.72
N PRO A 64 -0.06 13.24 5.67
CA PRO A 64 -0.77 13.00 6.93
C PRO A 64 -2.25 12.62 6.73
N GLU A 65 -2.84 12.95 5.58
CA GLU A 65 -4.22 12.63 5.21
C GLU A 65 -4.51 11.13 5.23
N MET A 66 -3.51 10.27 5.05
CA MET A 66 -3.66 8.81 5.12
C MET A 66 -4.20 8.34 6.48
N SER A 67 -3.94 9.08 7.57
CA SER A 67 -4.44 8.77 8.91
C SER A 67 -5.97 8.81 9.03
N LYS A 68 -6.67 9.46 8.09
CA LYS A 68 -8.14 9.46 8.00
C LYS A 68 -8.69 8.20 7.33
N ILE A 69 -7.84 7.45 6.64
CA ILE A 69 -8.20 6.32 5.79
C ILE A 69 -7.78 5.00 6.45
N ALA A 70 -6.59 4.96 7.04
CA ALA A 70 -5.99 3.76 7.61
C ALA A 70 -5.12 4.08 8.84
N HIS A 71 -4.95 3.08 9.72
CA HIS A 71 -3.80 3.03 10.60
C HIS A 71 -2.58 2.61 9.77
N VAL A 72 -1.63 3.51 9.59
CA VAL A 72 -0.47 3.28 8.72
C VAL A 72 0.78 3.05 9.56
N GLU A 73 1.48 1.94 9.30
CA GLU A 73 2.82 1.69 9.81
C GLU A 73 3.83 1.61 8.65
N GLY A 74 5.06 2.08 8.88
CA GLY A 74 6.13 2.06 7.87
C GLY A 74 7.25 1.11 8.25
N GLU A 75 7.73 0.32 7.30
CA GLU A 75 8.92 -0.53 7.43
C GLU A 75 9.84 -0.34 6.22
N GLN A 76 11.13 -0.14 6.49
CA GLN A 76 12.14 0.02 5.44
C GLN A 76 12.74 -1.34 5.08
N VAL A 77 12.53 -1.80 3.84
CA VAL A 77 13.07 -3.06 3.32
C VAL A 77 14.39 -2.83 2.57
N ALA A 78 14.41 -1.80 1.74
CA ALA A 78 15.59 -1.36 0.99
C ALA A 78 15.48 0.16 0.73
N ASN A 79 16.55 0.80 0.26
CA ASN A 79 16.48 2.21 -0.15
C ASN A 79 17.37 2.46 -1.37
N ILE A 80 16.93 1.95 -2.53
CA ILE A 80 17.72 1.90 -3.76
C ILE A 80 16.93 2.39 -4.97
N GLY A 81 17.61 2.68 -6.07
CA GLY A 81 16.99 2.76 -7.39
C GLY A 81 16.53 1.37 -7.84
N SER A 82 15.38 1.29 -8.51
CA SER A 82 14.78 0.02 -8.94
C SER A 82 15.59 -0.73 -9.98
N GLU A 83 16.45 -0.03 -10.73
CA GLU A 83 17.45 -0.59 -11.63
C GLU A 83 18.52 -1.43 -10.92
N ASN A 84 18.67 -1.25 -9.60
CA ASN A 84 19.57 -2.04 -8.76
C ASN A 84 18.81 -3.12 -7.95
N MET A 85 17.53 -3.36 -8.24
CA MET A 85 16.74 -4.38 -7.57
C MET A 85 17.28 -5.77 -7.91
N THR A 86 17.53 -6.59 -6.89
CA THR A 86 18.05 -7.96 -7.07
C THR A 86 16.99 -9.00 -6.73
N SER A 87 17.15 -10.22 -7.27
CA SER A 87 16.25 -11.34 -6.93
C SER A 87 16.24 -11.66 -5.44
N ASP A 88 17.34 -11.46 -4.72
CA ASP A 88 17.42 -11.65 -3.27
C ASP A 88 16.53 -10.66 -2.52
N ILE A 89 16.56 -9.38 -2.91
CA ILE A 89 15.71 -8.34 -2.32
C ILE A 89 14.24 -8.60 -2.67
N ILE A 90 13.93 -8.98 -3.91
CA ILE A 90 12.56 -9.32 -4.34
C ILE A 90 12.04 -10.54 -3.56
N LEU A 91 12.87 -11.57 -3.36
CA LEU A 91 12.53 -12.76 -2.58
C LEU A 91 12.29 -12.40 -1.11
N GLN A 92 13.15 -11.57 -0.52
CA GLN A 92 12.98 -11.05 0.84
C GLN A 92 11.66 -10.27 0.96
N LEU A 93 11.37 -9.38 0.02
CA LEU A 93 10.15 -8.59 -0.02
C LEU A 93 8.91 -9.50 -0.10
N SER A 94 8.90 -10.47 -1.01
CA SER A 94 7.81 -11.44 -1.14
C SER A 94 7.59 -12.24 0.15
N LYS A 95 8.66 -12.69 0.81
CA LYS A 95 8.57 -13.38 2.11
C LYS A 95 7.99 -12.46 3.18
N ARG A 96 8.43 -11.20 3.23
CA ARG A 96 7.96 -10.23 4.21
C ARG A 96 6.48 -9.91 4.03
N VAL A 97 6.03 -9.70 2.80
CA VAL A 97 4.61 -9.48 2.48
C VAL A 97 3.76 -10.66 2.94
N ASN A 98 4.16 -11.90 2.63
CA ASN A 98 3.43 -13.08 3.09
C ASN A 98 3.38 -13.15 4.64
N ALA A 99 4.48 -12.85 5.31
CA ALA A 99 4.52 -12.85 6.77
C ALA A 99 3.59 -11.78 7.39
N LEU A 100 3.51 -10.59 6.79
CA LEU A 100 2.61 -9.53 7.23
C LEU A 100 1.15 -9.89 6.99
N LEU A 101 0.82 -10.35 5.79
CA LEU A 101 -0.57 -10.66 5.44
C LEU A 101 -1.14 -11.89 6.17
N ALA A 102 -0.27 -12.74 6.71
CA ALA A 102 -0.65 -13.85 7.60
C ALA A 102 -1.09 -13.39 8.99
N ARG A 103 -0.76 -12.15 9.41
CA ARG A 103 -1.21 -11.61 10.69
C ARG A 103 -2.67 -11.15 10.59
N ASP A 104 -3.48 -11.41 11.61
CA ASP A 104 -4.89 -11.00 11.64
C ASP A 104 -5.08 -9.49 11.80
N ASP A 105 -4.08 -8.79 12.33
CA ASP A 105 -4.13 -7.34 12.55
C ASP A 105 -3.82 -6.53 11.29
N VAL A 106 -3.13 -7.09 10.30
CA VAL A 106 -2.78 -6.41 9.03
C VAL A 106 -3.87 -6.64 7.98
N ASP A 107 -4.44 -5.57 7.43
CA ASP A 107 -5.52 -5.65 6.44
C ASP A 107 -5.02 -5.57 4.99
N GLY A 108 -3.88 -4.92 4.75
CA GLY A 108 -3.27 -4.76 3.43
C GLY A 108 -1.82 -4.26 3.50
N VAL A 109 -1.12 -4.33 2.38
CA VAL A 109 0.26 -3.86 2.24
C VAL A 109 0.38 -2.91 1.05
N VAL A 110 1.07 -1.79 1.29
CA VAL A 110 1.52 -0.88 0.23
C VAL A 110 3.03 -1.00 0.09
N ILE A 111 3.54 -0.97 -1.14
CA ILE A 111 4.98 -1.07 -1.43
C ILE A 111 5.40 0.15 -2.22
N THR A 112 6.27 0.99 -1.66
CA THR A 112 6.89 2.09 -2.41
C THR A 112 8.11 1.60 -3.14
N HIS A 113 8.12 1.78 -4.47
CA HIS A 113 9.13 1.21 -5.36
C HIS A 113 9.57 2.22 -6.43
N GLY A 114 10.69 1.94 -7.10
CA GLY A 114 11.11 2.72 -8.28
C GLY A 114 10.35 2.28 -9.54
N THR A 115 10.27 3.17 -10.53
CA THR A 115 9.45 2.92 -11.73
C THR A 115 10.14 2.05 -12.77
N ASP A 116 11.48 1.93 -12.75
CA ASP A 116 12.23 1.29 -13.84
C ASP A 116 12.01 -0.21 -13.94
N THR A 117 11.73 -0.89 -12.82
CA THR A 117 11.42 -2.34 -12.77
C THR A 117 10.05 -2.59 -12.10
N LEU A 118 9.13 -1.63 -12.24
CA LEU A 118 7.77 -1.68 -11.66
C LEU A 118 6.83 -2.65 -12.41
N ASP A 119 7.28 -3.22 -13.52
CA ASP A 119 6.62 -4.32 -14.23
C ASP A 119 7.16 -5.71 -13.87
N GLU A 120 8.35 -5.78 -13.28
CA GLU A 120 8.97 -7.04 -12.86
C GLU A 120 8.60 -7.43 -11.42
N THR A 121 8.93 -6.56 -10.45
CA THR A 121 8.75 -6.87 -9.02
C THR A 121 7.28 -7.12 -8.64
N PRO A 122 6.31 -6.29 -9.08
CA PRO A 122 4.90 -6.55 -8.78
C PRO A 122 4.40 -7.84 -9.42
N TYR A 123 4.86 -8.18 -10.63
CA TYR A 123 4.47 -9.41 -11.28
C TYR A 123 5.03 -10.64 -10.57
N PHE A 124 6.27 -10.58 -10.07
CA PHE A 124 6.81 -11.64 -9.20
C PHE A 124 5.94 -11.85 -7.97
N LEU A 125 5.62 -10.77 -7.23
CA LEU A 125 4.77 -10.86 -6.04
C LEU A 125 3.35 -11.36 -6.37
N ASN A 126 2.83 -11.04 -7.55
CA ASN A 126 1.54 -11.54 -8.01
C ASN A 126 1.48 -13.08 -8.10
N LEU A 127 2.63 -13.73 -8.33
CA LEU A 127 2.74 -15.18 -8.42
C LEU A 127 3.05 -15.82 -7.05
N THR A 128 3.74 -15.10 -6.16
CA THR A 128 4.31 -15.66 -4.93
C THR A 128 3.56 -15.31 -3.65
N VAL A 129 2.76 -14.25 -3.62
CA VAL A 129 1.92 -13.90 -2.46
C VAL A 129 0.74 -14.87 -2.36
N LYS A 130 0.53 -15.46 -1.17
CA LYS A 130 -0.50 -16.46 -0.87
C LYS A 130 -1.56 -15.89 0.07
N SER A 131 -2.10 -14.74 -0.28
CA SER A 131 -3.17 -14.07 0.46
C SER A 131 -4.12 -13.36 -0.48
N ASN A 132 -5.38 -13.22 -0.06
CA ASN A 132 -6.38 -12.42 -0.75
C ASN A 132 -6.42 -10.96 -0.25
N LYS A 133 -5.66 -10.62 0.79
CA LYS A 133 -5.54 -9.23 1.27
C LYS A 133 -4.84 -8.37 0.22
N PRO A 134 -5.18 -7.08 0.08
CA PRO A 134 -4.62 -6.23 -0.97
C PRO A 134 -3.10 -6.06 -0.85
N VAL A 135 -2.41 -6.14 -1.98
CA VAL A 135 -1.01 -5.75 -2.13
C VAL A 135 -0.93 -4.73 -3.26
N VAL A 136 -0.54 -3.51 -2.91
CA VAL A 136 -0.55 -2.37 -3.83
C VAL A 136 0.85 -1.80 -3.93
N PHE A 137 1.44 -1.84 -5.12
CA PHE A 137 2.64 -1.07 -5.41
C PHE A 137 2.29 0.36 -5.77
N THR A 138 3.15 1.29 -5.41
CA THR A 138 3.10 2.67 -5.84
C THR A 138 4.51 3.20 -6.09
N ALA A 139 4.60 4.24 -6.90
CA ALA A 139 5.86 4.84 -7.30
C ALA A 139 5.63 6.32 -7.65
N ALA A 140 6.68 6.98 -8.16
CA ALA A 140 6.60 8.34 -8.67
C ALA A 140 7.53 8.52 -9.86
N MET A 141 7.15 9.39 -10.80
CA MET A 141 8.00 9.79 -11.93
C MET A 141 8.87 11.00 -11.58
N ARG A 142 8.49 11.81 -10.59
CA ARG A 142 9.28 12.97 -10.12
C ARG A 142 9.78 12.74 -8.69
N PRO A 143 11.00 13.21 -8.34
CA PRO A 143 11.53 13.08 -7.00
C PRO A 143 10.67 13.88 -6.01
N ALA A 144 10.67 13.50 -4.74
CA ALA A 144 9.84 14.12 -3.71
C ALA A 144 10.10 15.62 -3.49
N THR A 145 11.27 16.11 -3.93
CA THR A 145 11.69 17.51 -3.83
C THR A 145 11.24 18.36 -5.02
N ALA A 146 10.74 17.75 -6.10
CA ALA A 146 10.34 18.47 -7.30
C ALA A 146 9.01 19.21 -7.14
N ILE A 147 8.87 20.32 -7.86
CA ILE A 147 7.58 20.99 -8.06
C ILE A 147 6.60 20.01 -8.71
N SER A 148 5.38 19.98 -8.17
CA SER A 148 4.31 19.08 -8.64
C SER A 148 4.75 17.61 -8.66
N ALA A 149 5.46 17.17 -7.62
CA ALA A 149 5.77 15.76 -7.41
C ALA A 149 4.47 14.93 -7.31
N ASP A 150 4.44 13.79 -8.00
CA ASP A 150 3.29 12.90 -8.09
C ASP A 150 3.23 11.87 -6.94
N GLY A 151 4.36 11.64 -6.27
CA GLY A 151 4.49 10.68 -5.17
C GLY A 151 3.47 10.83 -4.03
N PRO A 152 3.21 12.04 -3.49
CA PRO A 152 2.24 12.22 -2.41
C PRO A 152 0.83 11.72 -2.75
N MET A 153 0.31 12.06 -3.93
CA MET A 153 -1.03 11.64 -4.35
C MET A 153 -1.06 10.14 -4.67
N ASN A 154 -0.07 9.64 -5.41
CA ASN A 154 0.03 8.20 -5.71
C ASN A 154 0.10 7.34 -4.44
N LEU A 155 0.76 7.82 -3.37
CA LEU A 155 0.85 7.13 -2.08
C LEU A 155 -0.49 7.14 -1.35
N LEU A 156 -1.19 8.29 -1.32
CA LEU A 156 -2.51 8.41 -0.74
C LEU A 156 -3.51 7.46 -1.42
N GLU A 157 -3.52 7.44 -2.76
CA GLU A 157 -4.34 6.54 -3.56
C GLU A 157 -4.01 5.08 -3.29
N ALA A 158 -2.72 4.72 -3.20
CA ALA A 158 -2.31 3.35 -2.93
C ALA A 158 -2.77 2.86 -1.55
N VAL A 159 -2.67 3.70 -0.53
CA VAL A 159 -3.21 3.38 0.82
C VAL A 159 -4.73 3.28 0.78
N THR A 160 -5.41 4.16 0.04
CA THR A 160 -6.87 4.10 -0.14
C THR A 160 -7.30 2.78 -0.76
N VAL A 161 -6.65 2.36 -1.85
CA VAL A 161 -6.92 1.09 -2.52
C VAL A 161 -6.57 -0.10 -1.60
N ALA A 162 -5.47 -0.04 -0.86
CA ALA A 162 -5.09 -1.13 0.04
C ALA A 162 -6.03 -1.28 1.25
N ALA A 163 -6.70 -0.20 1.65
CA ALA A 163 -7.69 -0.17 2.72
C ALA A 163 -9.09 -0.60 2.29
N ASP A 164 -9.37 -0.63 0.98
CA ASP A 164 -10.70 -0.91 0.45
C ASP A 164 -11.02 -2.43 0.46
N PRO A 165 -12.16 -2.86 1.06
CA PRO A 165 -12.59 -4.25 1.04
C PRO A 165 -12.76 -4.83 -0.38
N ASP A 166 -13.17 -4.01 -1.35
CA ASP A 166 -13.39 -4.42 -2.74
C ASP A 166 -12.07 -4.71 -3.47
N ALA A 167 -10.91 -4.30 -2.93
CA ALA A 167 -9.60 -4.59 -3.48
C ALA A 167 -9.13 -6.03 -3.22
N ARG A 168 -9.80 -6.77 -2.32
CA ARG A 168 -9.43 -8.15 -1.96
C ARG A 168 -9.56 -9.09 -3.16
N GLY A 169 -8.59 -10.00 -3.30
CA GLY A 169 -8.61 -11.05 -4.33
C GLY A 169 -8.40 -10.55 -5.77
N ARG A 170 -8.00 -9.30 -5.98
CA ARG A 170 -7.72 -8.73 -7.32
C ARG A 170 -6.30 -9.01 -7.84
N GLY A 171 -5.50 -9.79 -7.10
CA GLY A 171 -4.07 -9.94 -7.34
C GLY A 171 -3.27 -8.73 -6.85
N VAL A 172 -2.00 -8.67 -7.23
CA VAL A 172 -1.15 -7.49 -6.96
C VAL A 172 -1.52 -6.38 -7.91
N MET A 173 -1.68 -5.17 -7.38
CA MET A 173 -2.04 -3.98 -8.13
C MET A 173 -0.90 -2.96 -8.10
N VAL A 174 -0.87 -2.09 -9.10
CA VAL A 174 0.02 -0.93 -9.19
C VAL A 174 -0.85 0.32 -9.29
N VAL A 175 -0.68 1.24 -8.36
CA VAL A 175 -1.40 2.51 -8.29
C VAL A 175 -0.44 3.65 -8.61
N LEU A 176 -0.77 4.38 -9.67
CA LEU A 176 0.00 5.53 -10.14
C LEU A 176 -0.87 6.37 -11.08
N ASN A 177 -0.86 7.70 -10.91
CA ASN A 177 -1.55 8.64 -11.80
C ASN A 177 -3.06 8.32 -11.92
N ASP A 178 -3.76 8.25 -10.78
CA ASP A 178 -5.21 8.01 -10.69
C ASP A 178 -5.68 6.67 -11.30
N ARG A 179 -4.77 5.70 -11.53
CA ARG A 179 -5.08 4.42 -12.15
C ARG A 179 -4.70 3.25 -11.28
N ILE A 180 -5.52 2.20 -11.34
CA ILE A 180 -5.26 0.89 -10.74
C ILE A 180 -4.92 -0.10 -11.85
N GLY A 181 -3.65 -0.44 -12.00
CA GLY A 181 -3.17 -1.43 -12.96
C GLY A 181 -3.00 -2.82 -12.33
N ALA A 182 -3.33 -3.88 -13.06
CA ALA A 182 -2.97 -5.24 -12.63
C ALA A 182 -1.48 -5.49 -12.89
N ALA A 183 -0.75 -6.02 -11.91
CA ALA A 183 0.68 -6.29 -12.02
C ALA A 183 1.04 -7.20 -13.22
N ARG A 184 0.11 -8.04 -13.68
CA ARG A 184 0.29 -8.88 -14.86
C ARG A 184 0.42 -8.10 -16.18
N PHE A 185 -0.18 -6.92 -16.28
CA PHE A 185 -0.36 -6.20 -17.54
C PHE A 185 0.27 -4.82 -17.57
N VAL A 186 0.55 -4.23 -16.40
CA VAL A 186 1.17 -2.91 -16.34
C VAL A 186 2.61 -2.99 -16.86
N THR A 187 3.03 -1.95 -17.57
CA THR A 187 4.43 -1.75 -17.97
C THR A 187 4.70 -0.26 -18.13
N LYS A 188 5.97 0.13 -18.01
CA LYS A 188 6.41 1.51 -18.17
C LYS A 188 6.71 1.75 -19.65
N ASN A 189 5.85 2.53 -20.31
CA ASN A 189 5.95 2.89 -21.73
C ASN A 189 6.22 4.39 -21.93
#